data_AF-A0A9P4N9X5-F1
#
_entry.id   AF-A0A9P4N9X5-F1
#
_cell.length_a   1.000
_cell.length_b   1.000
_cell.length_c   1.000
_cell.angle_alpha   90.00
_cell.angle_beta   90.00
_cell.angle_gamma   90.00
#
_symmetry.space_group_name_H-M   'P 1'
#
loop_
_entity.id
_entity.type
_entity.pdbx_description
1 polymer ?
#
loop_
_entity_poly.entity_id
_entity_poly.type
_entity_poly.pdbx_seq_one_letter_code
_entity_poly.pdbx_strand_id
1 'polypeptide(L)'
;MGSQRMSQSNTSDILLADMNNNAGGDLTNFQKSLGIPGHLIFADLPAIFDKANEVLDDVEGIGYYFFQSHSMALKGAKAYYLFSTLHDWP
;
A
#
# COMPACT_ATOMS: atom_id res chain seq x y z
N MET A 1 0.99 -10.82 17.77
CA MET A 1 1.92 -11.44 16.80
C MET A 1 2.19 -10.59 15.55
N GLY A 2 1.29 -9.68 15.11
CA GLY A 2 1.55 -8.83 13.92
C GLY A 2 2.57 -7.69 14.13
N SER A 3 2.54 -7.02 15.28
CA SER A 3 3.41 -5.85 15.57
C SER A 3 4.92 -6.14 15.51
N GLN A 4 5.38 -7.33 15.93
CA GLN A 4 6.80 -7.69 15.92
C GLN A 4 7.41 -7.88 14.51
N ARG A 5 6.59 -8.15 13.48
CA ARG A 5 7.08 -8.28 12.09
C ARG A 5 7.25 -6.92 11.41
N MET A 6 6.44 -5.94 11.80
CA MET A 6 6.53 -4.56 11.31
C MET A 6 7.69 -3.80 11.97
N SER A 7 8.11 -4.15 13.18
CA SER A 7 9.24 -3.48 13.85
C SER A 7 10.62 -3.92 13.33
N GLN A 8 10.71 -4.99 12.52
CA GLN A 8 11.96 -5.47 11.90
C GLN A 8 11.99 -5.13 10.40
N SER A 9 11.84 -3.86 10.07
CA SER A 9 11.75 -3.38 8.68
C SER A 9 13.02 -2.66 8.29
N ASN A 10 13.65 -3.07 7.19
CA ASN A 10 14.68 -2.27 6.56
C ASN A 10 14.02 -1.18 5.71
N THR A 11 14.71 -0.07 5.48
CA THR A 11 14.17 1.04 4.70
C THR A 11 13.75 0.63 3.30
N SER A 12 14.39 -0.40 2.73
CA SER A 12 14.11 -0.98 1.40
C SER A 12 12.93 -1.96 1.35
N ASP A 13 12.40 -2.39 2.50
CA ASP A 13 11.29 -3.35 2.53
C ASP A 13 9.96 -2.64 2.30
N ILE A 14 9.03 -3.30 1.63
CA ILE A 14 7.64 -2.84 1.53
C ILE A 14 6.96 -3.11 2.87
N LEU A 15 6.70 -2.05 3.62
CA LEU A 15 6.06 -2.12 4.92
C LEU A 15 4.56 -2.41 4.76
N LEU A 16 3.91 -1.71 3.85
CA LEU A 16 2.48 -1.82 3.60
C LEU A 16 2.18 -1.62 2.13
N ALA A 17 1.43 -2.56 1.56
CA ALA A 17 0.77 -2.39 0.26
C ALA A 17 -0.73 -2.13 0.52
N ASP A 18 -1.19 -0.91 0.29
CA ASP A 18 -2.60 -0.52 0.36
C ASP A 18 -3.26 -0.72 -1.01
N MET A 19 -4.26 -1.58 -1.07
CA MET A 19 -4.86 -2.08 -2.31
C MET A 19 -6.28 -1.55 -2.47
N ASN A 20 -6.56 -0.85 -3.57
CA ASN A 20 -7.86 -0.28 -3.94
C ASN A 20 -8.47 0.68 -2.89
N ASN A 21 -7.65 1.47 -2.20
CA ASN A 21 -8.12 2.44 -1.21
C ASN A 21 -8.03 3.88 -1.75
N ASN A 22 -9.02 4.26 -2.55
CA ASN A 22 -9.33 5.61 -3.06
C ASN A 22 -8.27 6.71 -2.76
N ALA A 23 -7.18 6.70 -3.52
CA ALA A 23 -6.09 7.69 -3.52
C ALA A 23 -5.14 7.74 -2.30
N GLY A 24 -5.04 6.68 -1.50
CA GLY A 24 -3.95 6.52 -0.53
C GLY A 24 -3.92 7.53 0.63
N GLY A 25 -4.99 8.30 0.85
CA GLY A 25 -5.04 9.35 1.87
C GLY A 25 -4.83 8.85 3.31
N ASP A 26 -5.06 7.57 3.57
CA ASP A 26 -4.87 6.95 4.90
C ASP A 26 -3.40 6.53 5.16
N LEU A 27 -2.59 6.38 4.09
CA LEU A 27 -1.18 5.97 4.22
C LEU A 27 -0.31 7.04 4.90
N THR A 28 -0.58 8.32 4.65
CA THR A 28 0.14 9.41 5.33
C THR A 28 -0.13 9.42 6.83
N ASN A 29 -1.35 9.11 7.26
CA ASN A 29 -1.69 9.01 8.68
C ASN A 29 -1.11 7.75 9.31
N PHE A 30 -1.10 6.64 8.57
CA PHE A 30 -0.46 5.39 8.97
C PHE A 30 1.04 5.59 9.25
N GLN A 31 1.77 6.24 8.34
CA GLN A 31 3.20 6.53 8.51
C GLN A 31 3.47 7.36 9.77
N LYS A 32 2.70 8.45 9.95
CA LYS A 32 2.83 9.38 11.09
C LYS A 32 2.53 8.70 12.43
N SER A 33 1.56 7.79 12.47
CA SER A 33 1.11 7.13 13.70
C SER A 33 2.01 5.98 14.14
N LEU A 34 2.65 5.25 13.20
CA LEU A 34 3.51 4.11 13.54
C LEU A 34 4.98 4.50 13.75
N GLY A 35 5.49 5.51 13.04
CA GLY A 35 6.90 5.92 13.17
C GLY A 35 7.90 4.81 12.81
N ILE A 36 7.49 3.85 11.98
CA ILE A 36 8.30 2.70 11.56
C ILE A 36 8.89 2.99 10.17
N PRO A 37 10.19 2.73 9.93
CA PRO A 37 10.80 2.88 8.60
C PRO A 37 10.32 1.80 7.63
N GLY A 38 10.14 2.17 6.36
CA GLY A 38 9.82 1.25 5.25
C GLY A 38 9.00 1.91 4.15
N HIS A 39 8.97 1.28 2.97
CA HIS A 39 8.23 1.79 1.82
C HIS A 39 6.74 1.54 1.96
N LEU A 40 5.94 2.57 1.66
CA LEU A 40 4.50 2.48 1.55
C LEU A 40 4.14 2.48 0.07
N ILE A 41 3.37 1.47 -0.34
CA ILE A 41 2.90 1.34 -1.71
C ILE A 41 1.39 1.50 -1.73
N PHE A 42 0.91 2.33 -2.63
CA PHE A 42 -0.49 2.43 -3.01
C PHE A 42 -0.70 1.70 -4.34
N ALA A 43 -1.58 0.70 -4.37
CA ALA A 43 -1.86 -0.11 -5.54
C ALA A 43 -3.33 0.01 -5.95
N ASP A 44 -3.58 0.64 -7.10
CA ASP A 44 -4.93 0.88 -7.63
C ASP A 44 -4.90 0.88 -9.17
N LEU A 45 -6.06 1.00 -9.81
CA LEU A 45 -6.17 1.07 -11.26
C LEU A 45 -5.30 2.21 -11.82
N PRO A 46 -4.63 2.01 -12.97
CA PRO A 46 -3.76 3.02 -13.57
C PRO A 46 -4.41 4.41 -13.75
N ALA A 47 -5.73 4.47 -13.97
CA ALA A 47 -6.46 5.73 -14.11
C ALA A 47 -6.63 6.52 -12.78
N ILE A 48 -6.48 5.86 -11.63
CA ILE A 48 -6.52 6.49 -10.30
C ILE A 48 -5.12 7.05 -9.94
N PHE A 49 -4.06 6.40 -10.43
CA PHE A 49 -2.67 6.77 -10.16
C PHE A 49 -2.33 8.22 -10.54
N ASP A 50 -2.76 8.66 -11.72
CA ASP A 50 -2.48 10.02 -12.23
C ASP A 50 -3.00 11.12 -11.29
N LYS A 51 -4.00 10.82 -10.44
CA LYS A 51 -4.54 11.77 -9.45
C LYS A 51 -3.87 11.67 -8.07
N ALA A 52 -3.33 10.51 -7.72
CA ALA A 52 -2.76 10.26 -6.39
C ALA A 52 -1.29 10.72 -6.28
N ASN A 53 -0.53 10.61 -7.37
CA ASN A 53 0.88 11.02 -7.41
C ASN A 53 1.09 12.53 -7.18
N GLU A 54 0.07 13.36 -7.37
CA GLU A 54 0.15 14.80 -7.08
C GLU A 54 0.07 15.11 -5.57
N VAL A 55 -0.30 14.14 -4.73
CA VAL A 55 -0.74 14.38 -3.34
C VAL A 55 0.18 13.75 -2.29
N LEU A 56 0.96 12.73 -2.65
CA LEU A 56 1.74 11.94 -1.69
C LEU A 56 3.23 11.96 -2.03
N ASP A 57 4.04 12.74 -1.31
CA ASP A 57 5.48 12.87 -1.55
C ASP A 57 6.29 11.59 -1.18
N ASP A 58 5.80 10.81 -0.21
CA ASP A 58 6.52 9.66 0.39
C ASP A 58 5.86 8.30 0.10
N VAL A 59 4.87 8.23 -0.80
CA VAL A 59 4.15 6.99 -1.13
C VAL A 59 4.34 6.67 -2.61
N GLU A 60 4.79 5.44 -2.90
CA GLU A 60 4.93 4.97 -4.27
C GLU A 60 3.59 4.43 -4.78
N GLY A 61 3.06 5.04 -5.84
CA GLY A 61 1.87 4.53 -6.53
C GLY A 61 2.22 3.47 -7.59
N ILE A 62 1.45 2.40 -7.66
CA ILE A 62 1.58 1.34 -8.67
C ILE A 62 0.24 1.08 -9.33
N GLY A 63 0.20 1.18 -10.66
CA GLY A 63 -0.94 0.73 -11.46
C GLY A 63 -1.10 -0.79 -11.35
N TYR A 64 -2.14 -1.24 -10.67
CA TYR A 64 -2.38 -2.65 -10.36
C TYR A 64 -3.84 -3.02 -10.60
N TYR A 65 -4.05 -4.17 -11.26
CA TYR A 65 -5.38 -4.77 -11.36
C TYR A 65 -5.48 -5.95 -10.41
N PHE A 66 -6.45 -5.90 -9.50
CA PHE A 66 -6.56 -6.84 -8.38
C PHE A 66 -6.57 -8.33 -8.78
N PHE A 67 -7.20 -8.64 -9.91
CA PHE A 67 -7.32 -10.02 -10.41
C PHE A 67 -6.17 -10.46 -11.31
N GLN A 68 -5.23 -9.58 -11.64
CA GLN A 68 -4.01 -10.04 -12.29
C GLN A 68 -3.20 -10.83 -11.25
N SER A 69 -2.66 -11.98 -11.67
CA SER A 69 -1.74 -12.77 -10.85
C SER A 69 -0.72 -11.84 -10.21
N HIS A 70 -0.71 -11.77 -8.87
CA HIS A 70 0.01 -10.77 -8.06
C HIS A 70 1.32 -10.37 -8.74
N SER A 71 1.29 -9.20 -9.37
CA SER A 71 2.42 -8.60 -10.06
C SER A 71 3.61 -8.62 -9.11
N MET A 72 4.78 -8.95 -9.65
CA MET A 72 6.05 -9.07 -8.93
C MET A 72 6.36 -7.87 -8.01
N ALA A 73 5.76 -6.71 -8.30
CA ALA A 73 5.95 -5.43 -7.62
C ALA A 73 5.49 -5.37 -6.15
N LEU A 74 4.42 -6.09 -5.78
CA LEU A 74 3.88 -6.05 -4.40
C LEU A 74 4.35 -7.22 -3.54
N LYS A 75 5.01 -8.21 -4.15
CA LYS A 75 5.37 -9.46 -3.50
C LYS A 75 6.39 -9.21 -2.38
N GLY A 76 6.12 -9.79 -1.21
CA GLY A 76 7.01 -9.69 -0.06
C GLY A 76 6.70 -8.50 0.87
N ALA A 77 5.62 -7.75 0.60
CA ALA A 77 5.11 -6.78 1.55
C ALA A 77 4.83 -7.43 2.90
N LYS A 78 5.18 -6.72 3.99
CA LYS A 78 4.95 -7.19 5.36
C LYS A 78 3.46 -7.26 5.69
N ALA A 79 2.67 -6.38 5.10
CA ALA A 79 1.23 -6.35 5.19
C ALA A 79 0.60 -5.92 3.86
N TYR A 80 -0.57 -6.50 3.57
CA TYR A 80 -1.45 -6.09 2.50
C TYR A 80 -2.74 -5.59 3.15
N TYR A 81 -3.17 -4.38 2.81
CA TYR A 81 -4.36 -3.76 3.35
C TYR A 81 -5.42 -3.60 2.27
N LEU A 82 -6.64 -3.99 2.61
CA LEU A 82 -7.80 -4.05 1.72
C LEU A 82 -8.96 -3.43 2.47
N PHE A 83 -9.05 -2.10 2.47
CA PHE A 83 -10.13 -1.39 3.13
C PHE A 83 -11.35 -1.35 2.22
N SER A 84 -12.47 -1.88 2.70
CA SER A 84 -13.74 -1.82 1.96
C SER A 84 -13.61 -2.34 0.52
N THR A 85 -12.76 -3.34 0.26
CA THR A 85 -12.57 -3.89 -1.09
C THR A 85 -13.27 -5.23 -1.25
N LEU A 86 -13.20 -6.09 -0.24
CA LEU A 86 -13.63 -7.48 -0.35
C LEU A 86 -15.15 -7.67 -0.41
N HIS A 87 -15.92 -6.63 -0.10
CA HIS A 87 -17.39 -6.70 -0.10
C HIS A 87 -18.01 -6.40 -1.47
N ASP A 88 -17.22 -5.88 -2.42
CA ASP A 88 -17.68 -5.61 -3.80
C ASP A 88 -17.70 -6.88 -4.67
N TRP A 89 -17.25 -8.00 -4.12
CA TRP A 89 -17.07 -9.25 -4.84
C TRP A 89 -17.85 -10.37 -4.12
N PRO A 90 -18.57 -11.24 -4.87
CA PRO A 90 -19.40 -12.30 -4.31
C PRO A 90 -18.62 -13.49 -3.72
#